data_AF-A0A9P0ZYE0-F1
#
_entry.id   AF-A0A9P0ZYE0-F1
#
_cell.length_a   1.000
_cell.length_b   1.000
_cell.length_c   1.000
_cell.angle_alpha   90.00
_cell.angle_beta   90.00
_cell.angle_gamma   90.00
#
_symmetry.space_group_name_H-M   'P 1'
#
loop_
_entity.id
_entity.type
_entity.pdbx_description
1 polymer ?
#
loop_
_entity_poly.entity_id
_entity_poly.type
_entity_poly.pdbx_seq_one_letter_code
_entity_poly.pdbx_strand_id
1 'polypeptide(L)'
;MLKRGNRSQKQLNNARLVRLPIFIVFFLLFCASILIFFGRNGKRSDHPSPRTSKQHLSTLSSSSVKLDPFVEIKNGTELVWQIPEKPKAVLFLAHGCNGKATDFWDKTPNCPNCTGLPEERLIVMNALSRKFAVLAISSSRRCWSFGEERYKVKHIINSWVSEQNLENIPLIALGASSGGYFVSLVATDIQFSSIVLMIAEGLYDKIDLRKGYYPPTLFVHMPRDGARKLSIDRFIMLLKENGVDVGEIECLEFPLSPEFFAGRVPGLDLTVSAKLFELFQKKGFVDKRGFMRKDGRAIRWDVAIKKELKSLLPDISLLKHIQEEMNLAYGYHEMTSLQSEQIFNWFESHLSKQVI
;
A
#
# COMPACT_ATOMS: atom_id res chain seq x y z
N MET A 1 -8.91 -62.71 64.09
CA MET A 1 -9.81 -62.22 63.03
C MET A 1 -10.72 -61.15 63.61
N LEU A 2 -10.47 -59.87 63.32
CA LEU A 2 -11.31 -58.74 63.74
C LEU A 2 -11.44 -57.76 62.56
N LYS A 3 -12.68 -57.59 62.08
CA LYS A 3 -13.09 -56.68 61.00
C LYS A 3 -13.00 -55.22 61.47
N ARG A 4 -12.35 -54.37 60.68
CA ARG A 4 -12.46 -52.90 60.74
C ARG A 4 -13.10 -52.43 59.43
N GLY A 5 -14.25 -51.78 59.50
CA GLY A 5 -14.96 -51.26 58.33
C GLY A 5 -15.57 -49.88 58.61
N ASN A 6 -15.45 -49.01 57.60
CA ASN A 6 -16.19 -47.76 57.36
C ASN A 6 -15.95 -46.53 58.26
N ARG A 7 -14.88 -45.78 57.92
CA ARG A 7 -14.83 -44.31 58.11
C ARG A 7 -14.37 -43.49 56.89
N SER A 8 -13.92 -44.12 55.80
CA SER A 8 -13.30 -43.40 54.66
C SER A 8 -14.28 -42.78 53.66
N GLN A 9 -15.52 -43.27 53.56
CA GLN A 9 -16.40 -42.91 52.43
C GLN A 9 -17.22 -41.62 52.63
N LYS A 10 -17.31 -41.08 53.85
CA LYS A 10 -18.10 -39.85 54.14
C LYS A 10 -17.31 -38.54 53.91
N GLN A 11 -15.98 -38.56 53.94
CA GLN A 11 -15.18 -37.34 53.78
C GLN A 11 -14.87 -36.99 52.32
N LEU A 12 -14.90 -37.95 51.39
CA LEU A 12 -14.56 -37.69 49.98
C LEU A 12 -15.68 -36.95 49.20
N ASN A 13 -16.95 -37.12 49.61
CA ASN A 13 -18.08 -36.53 48.90
C ASN A 13 -18.34 -35.05 49.26
N ASN A 14 -18.03 -34.62 50.50
CA ASN A 14 -18.22 -33.23 50.90
C ASN A 14 -17.19 -32.26 50.28
N ALA A 15 -15.97 -32.73 50.00
CA ALA A 15 -14.95 -31.91 49.35
C ALA A 15 -15.20 -31.69 47.84
N ARG A 16 -15.99 -32.57 47.19
CA ARG A 16 -16.37 -32.42 45.78
C ARG A 16 -17.56 -31.47 45.57
N LEU A 17 -18.52 -31.42 46.51
CA LEU A 17 -19.71 -30.58 46.40
C LEU A 17 -19.45 -29.08 46.65
N VAL A 18 -18.41 -28.72 47.42
CA VAL A 18 -18.08 -27.31 47.72
C VAL A 18 -17.09 -26.72 46.69
N ARG A 19 -16.29 -27.54 46.01
CA ARG A 19 -15.29 -27.06 45.02
C ARG A 19 -15.91 -26.67 43.67
N LEU A 20 -16.96 -27.36 43.22
CA LEU A 20 -17.62 -27.08 41.94
C LEU A 20 -18.24 -25.66 41.84
N PRO A 21 -18.97 -25.15 42.86
CA PRO A 21 -19.54 -23.81 42.78
C PRO A 21 -18.48 -22.70 42.81
N ILE A 22 -17.34 -22.91 43.50
CA ILE A 22 -16.25 -21.92 43.56
C ILE A 22 -15.59 -21.73 42.20
N PHE A 23 -15.31 -22.82 41.47
CA PHE A 23 -14.74 -22.72 40.12
C PHE A 23 -15.70 -22.06 39.13
N ILE A 24 -17.01 -22.30 39.25
CA ILE A 24 -18.01 -21.66 38.39
C ILE A 24 -18.08 -20.15 38.67
N VAL A 25 -18.05 -19.74 39.94
CA VAL A 25 -18.04 -18.31 40.31
C VAL A 25 -16.77 -17.62 39.83
N PHE A 26 -15.59 -18.23 39.98
CA PHE A 26 -14.34 -17.68 39.45
C PHE A 26 -14.34 -17.59 37.92
N PHE A 27 -14.88 -18.59 37.22
CA PHE A 27 -15.01 -18.58 35.77
C PHE A 27 -15.96 -17.48 35.30
N LEU A 28 -17.10 -17.29 35.96
CA LEU A 28 -18.05 -16.21 35.63
C LEU A 28 -17.45 -14.83 35.91
N LEU A 29 -16.71 -14.64 37.00
CA LEU A 29 -16.00 -13.39 37.29
C LEU A 29 -14.88 -13.11 36.28
N PHE A 30 -14.19 -14.15 35.81
CA PHE A 30 -13.18 -14.04 34.74
C PHE A 30 -13.81 -13.70 33.38
N CYS A 31 -14.95 -14.31 33.03
CA CYS A 31 -15.69 -13.95 31.82
C CYS A 31 -16.25 -12.52 31.90
N ALA A 32 -16.74 -12.10 33.07
CA ALA A 32 -17.22 -10.74 33.29
C ALA A 32 -16.07 -9.72 33.23
N SER A 33 -14.89 -10.04 33.76
CA SER A 33 -13.72 -9.15 33.66
C SER A 33 -13.22 -9.05 32.22
N ILE A 34 -13.23 -10.14 31.44
CA ILE A 34 -12.96 -10.11 30.00
C ILE A 34 -13.99 -9.23 29.28
N LEU A 35 -15.28 -9.34 29.56
CA LEU A 35 -16.31 -8.49 28.95
C LEU A 35 -16.16 -7.01 29.37
N ILE A 36 -15.68 -6.71 30.57
CA ILE A 36 -15.48 -5.33 31.03
C ILE A 36 -14.18 -4.74 30.45
N PHE A 37 -13.09 -5.51 30.37
CA PHE A 37 -11.81 -5.06 29.82
C PHE A 37 -11.79 -5.03 28.29
N PHE A 38 -12.45 -5.99 27.62
CA PHE A 38 -12.50 -6.06 26.16
C PHE A 38 -13.80 -5.51 25.55
N GLY A 39 -14.90 -5.43 26.32
CA GLY A 39 -16.16 -4.83 25.84
C GLY A 39 -16.21 -3.31 25.90
N ARG A 40 -15.18 -2.64 26.45
CA ARG A 40 -15.09 -1.18 26.53
C ARG A 40 -14.22 -0.49 25.48
N ASN A 41 -13.64 -1.23 24.52
CA ASN A 41 -12.87 -0.67 23.40
C ASN A 41 -13.63 -0.73 22.07
N GLY A 42 -14.92 -0.38 22.12
CA GLY A 42 -15.75 -0.14 20.94
C GLY A 42 -15.97 1.34 20.64
N LYS A 43 -15.01 2.23 20.95
CA LYS A 43 -14.99 3.53 20.26
C LYS A 43 -14.43 3.26 18.87
N ARG A 44 -15.33 2.99 17.91
CA ARG A 44 -15.05 3.24 16.50
C ARG A 44 -14.43 4.63 16.44
N SER A 45 -13.15 4.70 16.09
CA SER A 45 -12.64 5.89 15.43
C SER A 45 -13.58 6.09 14.25
N ASP A 46 -14.26 7.24 14.20
CA ASP A 46 -14.95 7.71 13.02
C ASP A 46 -13.88 7.94 11.94
N HIS A 47 -13.41 6.85 11.32
CA HIS A 47 -12.67 6.94 10.09
C HIS A 47 -13.66 7.46 9.05
N PRO A 48 -13.39 8.61 8.41
CA PRO A 48 -14.23 9.06 7.33
C PRO A 48 -14.29 7.93 6.31
N SER A 49 -15.51 7.50 5.99
CA SER A 49 -15.77 6.55 4.90
C SER A 49 -14.92 7.01 3.70
N PRO A 50 -14.15 6.13 3.05
CA PRO A 50 -13.27 6.54 1.95
C PRO A 50 -14.11 7.36 0.98
N ARG A 51 -13.72 8.62 0.77
CA ARG A 51 -14.38 9.52 -0.17
C ARG A 51 -14.60 8.71 -1.44
N THR A 52 -15.87 8.55 -1.83
CA THR A 52 -16.24 7.76 -3.01
C THR A 52 -15.36 8.17 -4.18
N SER A 53 -14.83 7.21 -4.94
CA SER A 53 -13.98 7.39 -6.14
C SER A 53 -14.38 8.59 -7.02
N LYS A 54 -15.68 8.88 -7.13
CA LYS A 54 -16.23 10.07 -7.82
C LYS A 54 -15.67 11.42 -7.33
N GLN A 55 -15.51 11.62 -6.03
CA GLN A 55 -14.98 12.89 -5.49
C GLN A 55 -13.49 13.06 -5.80
N HIS A 56 -12.68 12.01 -5.61
CA HIS A 56 -11.24 12.04 -5.88
C HIS A 56 -10.92 12.19 -7.38
N LEU A 57 -11.72 11.57 -8.24
CA LEU A 57 -11.57 11.71 -9.69
C LEU A 57 -12.00 13.09 -10.20
N SER A 58 -13.03 13.69 -9.59
CA SER A 58 -13.48 15.05 -9.94
C SER A 58 -12.44 16.13 -9.63
N THR A 59 -11.64 15.96 -8.58
CA THR A 59 -10.52 16.87 -8.26
C THR A 59 -9.36 16.68 -9.23
N LEU A 60 -9.01 15.44 -9.60
CA LEU A 60 -7.96 15.18 -10.60
C LEU A 60 -8.35 15.63 -12.01
N SER A 61 -9.62 15.47 -12.41
CA SER A 61 -10.11 16.00 -13.70
C SER A 61 -10.12 17.53 -13.76
N SER A 62 -10.15 18.21 -12.60
CA SER A 62 -10.05 19.66 -12.51
C SER A 62 -8.60 20.18 -12.53
N SER A 63 -7.61 19.33 -12.20
CA SER A 63 -6.19 19.65 -12.33
C SER A 63 -5.69 19.23 -13.71
N SER A 64 -5.29 20.18 -14.55
CA SER A 64 -4.85 19.98 -15.94
C SER A 64 -3.47 19.31 -16.09
N VAL A 65 -3.15 18.33 -15.24
CA VAL A 65 -1.84 17.64 -15.27
C VAL A 65 -1.79 16.71 -16.47
N LYS A 66 -1.00 17.09 -17.48
CA LYS A 66 -0.65 16.23 -18.61
C LYS A 66 0.57 15.38 -18.24
N LEU A 67 0.45 14.06 -18.36
CA LEU A 67 1.59 13.14 -18.27
C LEU A 67 2.37 13.20 -19.58
N ASP A 68 3.60 13.68 -19.52
CA ASP A 68 4.48 13.86 -20.67
C ASP A 68 5.94 13.72 -20.18
N PRO A 69 6.41 12.48 -19.96
CA PRO A 69 7.67 12.23 -19.30
C PRO A 69 8.87 12.38 -20.23
N PHE A 70 10.04 12.52 -19.62
CA PHE A 70 11.32 12.20 -20.23
C PHE A 70 11.72 10.78 -19.86
N VAL A 71 12.34 10.08 -20.81
CA VAL A 71 12.86 8.71 -20.63
C VAL A 71 14.36 8.73 -20.88
N GLU A 72 15.11 8.11 -19.97
CA GLU A 72 16.57 8.04 -20.04
C GLU A 72 17.04 6.63 -19.66
N ILE A 73 18.18 6.19 -20.23
CA ILE A 73 18.90 5.01 -19.76
C ILE A 73 20.25 5.47 -19.24
N LYS A 74 20.47 5.34 -17.93
CA LYS A 74 21.71 5.72 -17.26
C LYS A 74 22.39 4.51 -16.67
N ASN A 75 23.63 4.23 -17.10
CA ASN A 75 24.39 3.04 -16.68
C ASN A 75 23.60 1.73 -16.83
N GLY A 76 22.80 1.61 -17.90
CA GLY A 76 21.96 0.44 -18.16
C GLY A 76 20.71 0.32 -17.27
N THR A 77 20.35 1.38 -16.53
CA THR A 77 19.10 1.45 -15.76
C THR A 77 18.14 2.44 -16.43
N GLU A 78 16.87 2.05 -16.59
CA GLU A 78 15.82 2.91 -17.15
C GLU A 78 15.29 3.86 -16.06
N LEU A 79 15.15 5.14 -16.43
CA LEU A 79 14.59 6.20 -15.63
C LEU A 79 13.47 6.85 -16.42
N VAL A 80 12.38 7.18 -15.73
CA VAL A 80 11.29 7.98 -16.29
C VAL A 80 10.99 9.09 -15.30
N TRP A 81 10.91 10.32 -15.78
CA TRP A 81 10.74 11.47 -14.90
C TRP A 81 9.95 12.60 -15.54
N GLN A 82 9.36 13.44 -14.69
CA GLN A 82 8.65 14.64 -15.11
C GLN A 82 8.78 15.71 -14.01
N ILE A 83 9.13 16.93 -14.40
CA ILE A 83 9.34 18.06 -13.49
C ILE A 83 8.25 19.11 -13.77
N PRO A 84 7.42 19.47 -12.78
CA PRO A 84 6.47 20.58 -12.92
C PRO A 84 7.20 21.92 -12.78
N GLU A 85 6.60 23.01 -13.24
CA GLU A 85 7.13 24.35 -12.96
C GLU A 85 7.22 24.61 -11.46
N LYS A 86 8.37 25.16 -11.02
CA LYS A 86 8.67 25.51 -9.62
C LYS A 86 8.45 24.32 -8.67
N PRO A 87 9.23 23.23 -8.83
CA PRO A 87 9.07 22.05 -7.97
C PRO A 87 9.45 22.39 -6.52
N LYS A 88 8.67 21.89 -5.57
CA LYS A 88 8.90 22.12 -4.13
C LYS A 88 9.70 21.01 -3.45
N ALA A 89 9.75 19.83 -4.06
CA ALA A 89 10.52 18.67 -3.61
C ALA A 89 10.67 17.66 -4.76
N VAL A 90 11.65 16.77 -4.63
CA VAL A 90 11.86 15.61 -5.51
C VAL A 90 11.23 14.38 -4.88
N LEU A 91 10.40 13.65 -5.62
CA LEU A 91 9.84 12.36 -5.26
C LEU A 91 10.51 11.24 -6.06
N PHE A 92 11.25 10.38 -5.35
CA PHE A 92 11.74 9.12 -5.87
C PHE A 92 10.67 8.01 -5.73
N LEU A 93 10.36 7.31 -6.82
CA LEU A 93 9.42 6.21 -6.88
C LEU A 93 10.12 4.87 -7.14
N ALA A 94 9.91 3.91 -6.24
CA ALA A 94 10.38 2.54 -6.34
C ALA A 94 9.22 1.55 -6.51
N HIS A 95 9.11 0.93 -7.69
CA HIS A 95 8.03 0.01 -8.03
C HIS A 95 8.07 -1.31 -7.23
N GLY A 96 6.94 -2.03 -7.19
CA GLY A 96 6.87 -3.40 -6.67
C GLY A 96 7.40 -4.46 -7.64
N CYS A 97 7.44 -5.73 -7.24
CA CYS A 97 7.91 -6.80 -8.13
C CYS A 97 7.08 -6.87 -9.43
N ASN A 98 7.75 -7.09 -10.56
CA ASN A 98 7.22 -7.05 -11.93
C ASN A 98 6.82 -5.66 -12.43
N GLY A 99 7.00 -4.61 -11.62
CA GLY A 99 6.87 -3.23 -12.06
C GLY A 99 8.12 -2.72 -12.78
N LYS A 100 8.04 -1.48 -13.27
CA LYS A 100 9.13 -0.73 -13.92
C LYS A 100 8.78 0.76 -13.93
N ALA A 101 9.76 1.63 -14.17
CA ALA A 101 9.55 3.08 -14.23
C ALA A 101 8.51 3.48 -15.29
N THR A 102 8.46 2.78 -16.41
CA THR A 102 7.49 2.98 -17.50
C THR A 102 6.05 2.64 -17.13
N ASP A 103 5.78 1.99 -16.01
CA ASP A 103 4.40 1.75 -15.54
C ASP A 103 3.74 3.03 -14.98
N PHE A 104 4.54 4.02 -14.54
CA PHE A 104 4.08 5.27 -13.89
C PHE A 104 3.59 6.38 -14.83
N TRP A 105 3.80 6.25 -16.14
CA TRP A 105 3.33 7.23 -17.12
C TRP A 105 2.56 6.55 -18.23
N ASP A 106 1.72 7.33 -18.90
CA ASP A 106 1.01 6.89 -20.08
C ASP A 106 1.93 6.75 -21.27
N LYS A 107 1.47 5.93 -22.21
CA LYS A 107 2.04 5.93 -23.55
C LYS A 107 1.89 7.32 -24.20
N THR A 108 3.02 7.94 -24.52
CA THR A 108 3.10 9.20 -25.27
C THR A 108 4.13 9.07 -26.39
N PRO A 109 4.23 10.02 -27.33
CA PRO A 109 5.34 10.04 -28.29
C PRO A 109 6.72 10.07 -27.62
N ASN A 110 6.85 10.71 -26.46
CA ASN A 110 8.09 10.80 -25.68
C ASN A 110 8.37 9.52 -24.86
N CYS A 111 7.34 8.71 -24.59
CA CYS A 111 7.47 7.40 -23.96
C CYS A 111 6.57 6.35 -24.65
N PRO A 112 6.97 5.83 -25.83
CA PRO A 112 6.14 4.88 -26.57
C PRO A 112 5.99 3.51 -25.89
N ASN A 113 6.88 3.20 -24.93
CA ASN A 113 6.91 1.95 -24.16
C ASN A 113 6.28 2.10 -22.77
N CYS A 114 5.80 3.29 -22.41
CA CYS A 114 5.07 3.52 -21.18
C CYS A 114 3.75 2.75 -21.18
N THR A 115 3.38 2.21 -20.02
CA THR A 115 2.19 1.35 -19.84
C THR A 115 1.04 2.13 -19.19
N GLY A 116 1.31 2.93 -18.17
CA GLY A 116 0.30 3.76 -17.50
C GLY A 116 -0.64 2.95 -16.61
N LEU A 117 -0.07 2.11 -15.72
CA LEU A 117 -0.86 1.34 -14.77
C LEU A 117 -1.64 2.26 -13.82
N PRO A 118 -2.93 1.97 -13.57
CA PRO A 118 -3.84 2.88 -12.87
C PRO A 118 -3.29 3.48 -11.58
N GLU A 119 -2.71 2.69 -10.67
CA GLU A 119 -2.27 3.22 -9.38
C GLU A 119 -1.00 4.05 -9.51
N GLU A 120 -0.01 3.55 -10.23
CA GLU A 120 1.24 4.22 -10.49
C GLU A 120 1.01 5.57 -11.17
N ARG A 121 0.23 5.61 -12.26
CA ARG A 121 -0.03 6.85 -12.99
C ARG A 121 -0.78 7.88 -12.15
N LEU A 122 -1.72 7.43 -11.31
CA LEU A 122 -2.51 8.34 -10.47
C LEU A 122 -1.66 8.93 -9.35
N ILE A 123 -0.69 8.17 -8.83
CA ILE A 123 0.32 8.70 -7.89
C ILE A 123 1.15 9.80 -8.55
N VAL A 124 1.63 9.60 -9.78
CA VAL A 124 2.37 10.64 -10.52
C VAL A 124 1.50 11.87 -10.76
N MET A 125 0.25 11.70 -11.20
CA MET A 125 -0.66 12.83 -11.43
C MET A 125 -0.87 13.64 -10.14
N ASN A 126 -1.09 12.97 -9.01
CA ASN A 126 -1.21 13.64 -7.71
C ASN A 126 0.08 14.37 -7.32
N ALA A 127 1.25 13.74 -7.49
CA ALA A 127 2.54 14.36 -7.21
C ALA A 127 2.77 15.64 -8.04
N LEU A 128 2.58 15.55 -9.36
CA LEU A 128 2.76 16.68 -10.27
C LEU A 128 1.76 17.82 -9.99
N SER A 129 0.49 17.49 -9.69
CA SER A 129 -0.53 18.49 -9.32
C SER A 129 -0.13 19.29 -8.09
N ARG A 130 0.63 18.67 -7.18
CA ARG A 130 1.14 19.27 -5.94
C ARG A 130 2.57 19.80 -6.06
N LYS A 131 3.09 19.94 -7.28
CA LYS A 131 4.42 20.50 -7.60
C LYS A 131 5.60 19.69 -7.07
N PHE A 132 5.49 18.35 -7.03
CA PHE A 132 6.64 17.48 -6.83
C PHE A 132 7.30 17.15 -8.18
N ALA A 133 8.63 17.27 -8.26
CA ALA A 133 9.41 16.70 -9.36
C ALA A 133 9.46 15.18 -9.15
N VAL A 134 9.09 14.39 -10.16
CA VAL A 134 8.91 12.94 -10.00
C VAL A 134 9.99 12.20 -10.79
N LEU A 135 10.68 11.27 -10.12
CA LEU A 135 11.67 10.37 -10.69
C LEU A 135 11.32 8.92 -10.35
N ALA A 136 11.02 8.09 -11.34
CA ALA A 136 10.92 6.64 -11.18
C ALA A 136 12.13 5.96 -11.80
N ILE A 137 12.65 4.93 -11.13
CA ILE A 137 13.80 4.14 -11.58
C ILE A 137 13.37 2.67 -11.66
N SER A 138 13.71 2.01 -12.76
CA SER A 138 13.48 0.58 -12.92
C SER A 138 14.55 -0.21 -12.15
N SER A 139 14.13 -1.21 -11.38
CA SER A 139 15.05 -2.17 -10.78
C SER A 139 15.78 -2.98 -11.87
N SER A 140 16.96 -3.48 -11.54
CA SER A 140 17.84 -4.27 -12.41
C SER A 140 17.24 -5.62 -12.82
N ARG A 141 16.21 -6.09 -12.12
CA ARG A 141 15.53 -7.37 -12.34
C ARG A 141 14.03 -7.21 -12.13
N ARG A 142 13.34 -8.33 -11.88
CA ARG A 142 11.92 -8.37 -11.54
C ARG A 142 11.59 -7.61 -10.25
N CYS A 143 12.50 -7.61 -9.27
CA CYS A 143 12.33 -6.98 -7.97
C CYS A 143 13.63 -6.27 -7.61
N TRP A 144 13.53 -5.28 -6.74
CA TRP A 144 14.69 -4.64 -6.13
C TRP A 144 15.57 -5.62 -5.36
N SER A 145 16.88 -5.44 -5.51
CA SER A 145 17.93 -6.06 -4.72
C SER A 145 18.55 -5.05 -3.75
N PHE A 146 19.10 -5.56 -2.66
CA PHE A 146 19.50 -4.73 -1.52
C PHE A 146 21.03 -4.51 -1.41
N GLY A 147 21.80 -5.11 -2.32
CA GLY A 147 23.26 -4.98 -2.40
C GLY A 147 23.67 -3.80 -3.28
N GLU A 148 24.51 -4.05 -4.28
CA GLU A 148 25.08 -3.03 -5.18
C GLU A 148 24.04 -2.10 -5.85
N GLU A 149 22.83 -2.59 -6.09
CA GLU A 149 21.75 -1.77 -6.67
C GLU A 149 21.40 -0.56 -5.80
N ARG A 150 21.49 -0.66 -4.48
CA ARG A 150 21.29 0.44 -3.53
C ARG A 150 22.24 1.61 -3.84
N TYR A 151 23.52 1.31 -4.00
CA TYR A 151 24.54 2.32 -4.30
C TYR A 151 24.41 2.87 -5.72
N LYS A 152 24.08 2.02 -6.68
CA LYS A 152 23.80 2.45 -8.06
C LYS A 152 22.65 3.46 -8.11
N VAL A 153 21.54 3.17 -7.41
CA VAL A 153 20.39 4.07 -7.34
C VAL A 153 20.73 5.37 -6.63
N LYS A 154 21.45 5.32 -5.51
CA LYS A 154 21.95 6.53 -4.84
C LYS A 154 22.71 7.44 -5.81
N HIS A 155 23.65 6.87 -6.57
CA HIS A 155 24.42 7.63 -7.55
C HIS A 155 23.53 8.21 -8.66
N ILE A 156 22.58 7.42 -9.17
CA ILE A 156 21.60 7.88 -10.17
C ILE A 156 20.79 9.07 -9.65
N ILE A 157 20.21 8.96 -8.44
CA ILE A 157 19.40 10.02 -7.84
C ILE A 157 20.24 11.29 -7.68
N ASN A 158 21.44 11.19 -7.09
CA ASN A 158 22.30 12.37 -6.88
C ASN A 158 22.69 13.04 -8.20
N SER A 159 23.08 12.24 -9.20
CA SER A 159 23.46 12.75 -10.52
C SER A 159 22.27 13.44 -11.21
N TRP A 160 21.10 12.81 -11.18
CA TRP A 160 19.88 13.36 -11.78
C TRP A 160 19.44 14.65 -11.06
N VAL A 161 19.42 14.66 -9.73
CA VAL A 161 19.09 15.86 -8.94
C VAL A 161 20.01 17.02 -9.33
N SER A 162 21.31 16.76 -9.52
CA SER A 162 22.25 17.80 -9.90
C SER A 162 22.10 18.27 -11.35
N GLU A 163 21.94 17.35 -12.29
CA GLU A 163 21.71 17.68 -13.71
C GLU A 163 20.44 18.52 -13.93
N GLN A 164 19.43 18.32 -13.08
CA GLN A 164 18.18 19.06 -13.13
C GLN A 164 18.17 20.31 -12.24
N ASN A 165 19.27 20.65 -11.57
CA ASN A 165 19.41 21.80 -10.64
C ASN A 165 18.39 21.78 -9.48
N LEU A 166 18.19 20.61 -8.88
CA LEU A 166 17.21 20.36 -7.81
C LEU A 166 17.86 20.15 -6.43
N GLU A 167 19.14 20.46 -6.26
CA GLU A 167 19.89 20.20 -5.01
C GLU A 167 19.36 20.98 -3.80
N ASN A 168 18.68 22.10 -4.06
CA ASN A 168 18.23 23.03 -3.02
C ASN A 168 16.82 22.77 -2.49
N ILE A 169 16.16 21.70 -2.96
CA ILE A 169 14.82 21.29 -2.52
C ILE A 169 14.84 19.91 -1.85
N PRO A 170 13.91 19.63 -0.92
CA PRO A 170 13.80 18.34 -0.25
C PRO A 170 13.70 17.15 -1.19
N LEU A 171 14.27 16.02 -0.79
CA LEU A 171 14.10 14.72 -1.43
C LEU A 171 13.23 13.82 -0.56
N ILE A 172 12.23 13.18 -1.14
CA ILE A 172 11.31 12.24 -0.48
C ILE A 172 11.24 10.96 -1.32
N ALA A 173 10.79 9.86 -0.72
CA ALA A 173 10.68 8.59 -1.42
C ALA A 173 9.38 7.84 -1.11
N LEU A 174 8.88 7.14 -2.12
CA LEU A 174 7.78 6.18 -1.99
C LEU A 174 8.17 4.88 -2.66
N GLY A 175 8.04 3.78 -1.92
CA GLY A 175 8.28 2.44 -2.45
C GLY A 175 7.13 1.50 -2.19
N ALA A 176 6.78 0.65 -3.16
CA ALA A 176 5.74 -0.37 -3.02
C ALA A 176 6.33 -1.78 -2.98
N SER A 177 5.89 -2.63 -2.04
CA SER A 177 6.33 -4.02 -1.89
C SER A 177 7.87 -4.13 -1.86
N SER A 178 8.50 -4.82 -2.82
CA SER A 178 9.98 -4.86 -2.96
C SER A 178 10.63 -3.46 -3.00
N GLY A 179 9.97 -2.48 -3.63
CA GLY A 179 10.39 -1.09 -3.63
C GLY A 179 10.28 -0.43 -2.26
N GLY A 180 9.29 -0.80 -1.44
CA GLY A 180 9.16 -0.31 -0.07
C GLY A 180 10.28 -0.83 0.84
N TYR A 181 10.62 -2.12 0.73
CA TYR A 181 11.81 -2.67 1.40
C TYR A 181 13.09 -1.97 0.93
N PHE A 182 13.21 -1.72 -0.38
CA PHE A 182 14.37 -1.04 -0.95
C PHE A 182 14.51 0.39 -0.44
N VAL A 183 13.43 1.18 -0.48
CA VAL A 183 13.39 2.55 0.05
C VAL A 183 13.77 2.59 1.53
N SER A 184 13.28 1.63 2.34
CA SER A 184 13.65 1.58 3.76
C SER A 184 15.17 1.45 3.99
N LEU A 185 15.89 0.74 3.11
CA LEU A 185 17.35 0.63 3.20
C LEU A 185 18.08 1.83 2.58
N VAL A 186 17.64 2.30 1.41
CA VAL A 186 18.25 3.46 0.74
C VAL A 186 18.14 4.72 1.60
N ALA A 187 17.12 4.80 2.46
CA ALA A 187 16.98 5.87 3.45
C ALA A 187 18.13 5.95 4.48
N THR A 188 18.97 4.93 4.60
CA THR A 188 20.20 4.98 5.41
C THR A 188 21.40 5.55 4.65
N ASP A 189 21.27 5.71 3.33
CA ASP A 189 22.30 6.20 2.41
C ASP A 189 22.02 7.61 1.88
N ILE A 190 20.75 7.98 1.84
CA ILE A 190 20.23 9.22 1.27
C ILE A 190 19.35 9.87 2.33
N GLN A 191 19.59 11.15 2.56
CA GLN A 191 18.83 11.95 3.50
C GLN A 191 17.49 12.35 2.86
N PHE A 192 16.49 11.49 3.01
CA PHE A 192 15.11 11.84 2.68
C PHE A 192 14.50 12.69 3.81
N SER A 193 13.64 13.64 3.45
CA SER A 193 12.88 14.40 4.45
C SER A 193 11.74 13.58 5.04
N SER A 194 11.17 12.65 4.26
CA SER A 194 10.26 11.60 4.73
C SER A 194 10.13 10.51 3.67
N ILE A 195 9.69 9.31 4.09
CA ILE A 195 9.46 8.17 3.21
C ILE A 195 8.06 7.57 3.40
N VAL A 196 7.54 6.94 2.34
CA VAL A 196 6.32 6.15 2.36
C VAL A 196 6.59 4.72 1.91
N LEU A 197 6.19 3.76 2.73
CA LEU A 197 6.29 2.33 2.44
C LEU A 197 4.89 1.77 2.17
N MET A 198 4.58 1.51 0.91
CA MET A 198 3.33 0.87 0.49
C MET A 198 3.49 -0.65 0.54
N ILE A 199 2.52 -1.34 1.15
CA ILE A 199 2.43 -2.80 1.24
C ILE A 199 3.76 -3.45 1.64
N ALA A 200 4.54 -2.74 2.47
CA ALA A 200 5.89 -3.07 2.88
C ALA A 200 6.13 -2.71 4.34
N GLU A 201 6.75 -3.62 5.08
CA GLU A 201 7.14 -3.46 6.48
C GLU A 201 8.56 -2.90 6.64
N GLY A 202 9.34 -2.81 5.55
CA GLY A 202 10.73 -2.36 5.60
C GLY A 202 11.72 -3.42 6.09
N LEU A 203 13.01 -3.07 6.13
CA LEU A 203 14.11 -3.94 6.54
C LEU A 203 14.82 -3.44 7.80
N TYR A 204 14.05 -3.01 8.79
CA TYR A 204 14.57 -2.38 10.02
C TYR A 204 15.42 -3.30 10.89
N ASP A 205 15.23 -4.62 10.81
CA ASP A 205 16.11 -5.61 11.45
C ASP A 205 17.56 -5.57 10.90
N LYS A 206 17.78 -4.92 9.74
CA LYS A 206 19.09 -4.75 9.09
C LYS A 206 19.62 -3.32 9.20
N ILE A 207 18.92 -2.44 9.91
CA ILE A 207 19.24 -1.02 10.02
C ILE A 207 19.59 -0.71 11.48
N ASP A 208 20.74 -0.07 11.68
CA ASP A 208 21.13 0.43 13.00
C ASP A 208 20.49 1.80 13.25
N LEU A 209 19.25 1.80 13.75
CA LEU A 209 18.46 3.02 13.99
C LEU A 209 19.06 3.95 15.06
N ARG A 210 20.06 3.48 15.83
CA ARG A 210 20.77 4.31 16.81
C ARG A 210 21.83 5.20 16.16
N LYS A 211 22.18 4.92 14.91
CA LYS A 211 23.19 5.67 14.16
C LYS A 211 22.52 6.76 13.33
N GLY A 212 22.50 7.95 13.90
CA GLY A 212 22.11 9.16 13.19
C GLY A 212 20.62 9.24 12.91
N TYR A 213 20.28 10.07 11.94
CA TYR A 213 18.89 10.35 11.58
C TYR A 213 18.32 9.27 10.65
N TYR A 214 17.09 8.84 10.93
CA TYR A 214 16.27 8.04 10.03
C TYR A 214 14.99 8.82 9.71
N PRO A 215 14.54 8.86 8.44
CA PRO A 215 13.43 9.73 8.05
C PRO A 215 12.08 9.31 8.65
N PRO A 216 11.19 10.28 8.92
CA PRO A 216 9.78 10.03 9.17
C PRO A 216 9.21 9.06 8.15
N THR A 217 8.52 8.04 8.64
CA THR A 217 8.03 6.92 7.83
C THR A 217 6.52 6.80 7.90
N LEU A 218 5.84 6.80 6.76
CA LEU A 218 4.42 6.43 6.67
C LEU A 218 4.27 5.01 6.12
N PHE A 219 3.59 4.14 6.86
CA PHE A 219 3.16 2.84 6.35
C PHE A 219 1.79 2.96 5.71
N VAL A 220 1.64 2.46 4.48
CA VAL A 220 0.36 2.39 3.77
C VAL A 220 0.14 0.94 3.40
N HIS A 221 -0.83 0.27 4.03
CA HIS A 221 -0.97 -1.18 3.85
C HIS A 221 -2.42 -1.62 3.89
N MET A 222 -2.64 -2.86 3.47
CA MET A 222 -3.97 -3.46 3.43
C MET A 222 -4.09 -4.48 4.57
N PRO A 223 -4.97 -4.27 5.57
CA PRO A 223 -5.04 -5.13 6.75
C PRO A 223 -5.36 -6.60 6.47
N ARG A 224 -5.94 -6.91 5.30
CA ARG A 224 -6.18 -8.29 4.87
C ARG A 224 -4.88 -9.07 4.68
N ASP A 225 -3.77 -8.39 4.37
CA ASP A 225 -2.42 -8.98 4.40
C ASP A 225 -1.95 -9.08 5.85
N GLY A 226 -2.53 -10.03 6.59
CA GLY A 226 -2.35 -10.13 8.04
C GLY A 226 -0.90 -10.36 8.47
N ALA A 227 -0.12 -11.11 7.70
CA ALA A 227 1.30 -11.32 7.99
C ALA A 227 2.10 -10.03 7.84
N ARG A 228 1.80 -9.22 6.81
CA ARG A 228 2.38 -7.89 6.62
C ARG A 228 1.98 -6.95 7.76
N LYS A 229 0.70 -6.91 8.10
CA LYS A 229 0.19 -6.05 9.18
C LYS A 229 0.92 -6.32 10.49
N LEU A 230 1.05 -7.59 10.89
CA LEU A 230 1.76 -7.96 12.13
C LEU A 230 3.23 -7.50 12.13
N SER A 231 3.91 -7.53 10.98
CA SER A 231 5.28 -7.03 10.88
C SER A 231 5.34 -5.49 10.88
N ILE A 232 4.39 -4.81 10.25
CA ILE A 232 4.25 -3.35 10.28
C ILE A 232 4.01 -2.89 11.73
N ASP A 233 3.07 -3.50 12.44
CA ASP A 233 2.76 -3.15 13.84
C ASP A 233 4.02 -3.21 14.72
N ARG A 234 4.86 -4.24 14.51
CA ARG A 234 6.15 -4.39 15.20
C ARG A 234 7.13 -3.27 14.86
N PHE A 235 7.28 -2.92 13.58
CA PHE A 235 8.23 -1.90 13.15
C PHE A 235 7.77 -0.48 13.44
N ILE A 236 6.47 -0.22 13.50
CA ILE A 236 5.93 1.03 14.04
C ILE A 236 6.41 1.25 15.47
N MET A 237 6.32 0.22 16.33
CA MET A 237 6.82 0.31 17.71
C MET A 237 8.33 0.55 17.74
N LEU A 238 9.10 -0.24 16.99
CA LEU A 238 10.56 -0.11 16.93
C LEU A 238 11.00 1.30 16.50
N LEU A 239 10.40 1.85 15.45
CA LEU A 239 10.75 3.18 14.94
C LEU A 239 10.40 4.28 15.94
N LYS A 240 9.22 4.21 16.56
CA LYS A 240 8.80 5.17 17.59
C LYS A 240 9.70 5.13 18.82
N GLU A 241 10.11 3.95 19.26
CA GLU A 241 11.07 3.76 20.36
C GLU A 241 12.45 4.37 20.05
N ASN A 242 12.80 4.48 18.76
CA ASN A 242 14.03 5.14 18.29
C ASN A 242 13.79 6.60 17.87
N GLY A 243 12.66 7.21 18.25
CA GLY A 243 12.39 8.64 18.03
C GLY A 243 12.07 9.04 16.60
N VAL A 244 11.77 8.07 15.71
CA VAL A 244 11.30 8.35 14.35
C VAL A 244 9.81 8.69 14.39
N ASP A 245 9.39 9.73 13.68
CA ASP A 245 7.97 10.00 13.48
C ASP A 245 7.36 8.97 12.51
N VAL A 246 6.23 8.38 12.89
CA VAL A 246 5.65 7.25 12.18
C VAL A 246 4.13 7.38 12.08
N GLY A 247 3.65 7.36 10.84
CA GLY A 247 2.23 7.27 10.51
C GLY A 247 1.83 5.89 9.99
N GLU A 248 0.53 5.60 10.02
CA GLU A 248 -0.07 4.40 9.44
C GLU A 248 -1.37 4.75 8.71
N ILE A 249 -1.56 4.16 7.54
CA ILE A 249 -2.79 4.21 6.75
C ILE A 249 -3.19 2.78 6.41
N GLU A 250 -4.41 2.41 6.83
CA GLU A 250 -5.03 1.14 6.50
C GLU A 250 -5.98 1.29 5.30
N CYS A 251 -5.69 0.54 4.24
CA CYS A 251 -6.44 0.49 3.00
C CYS A 251 -7.39 -0.72 3.02
N LEU A 252 -8.67 -0.47 3.28
CA LEU A 252 -9.69 -1.52 3.36
C LEU A 252 -10.18 -1.94 1.97
N GLU A 253 -10.76 -3.15 1.88
CA GLU A 253 -11.51 -3.57 0.71
C GLU A 253 -12.70 -2.64 0.44
N PHE A 254 -13.13 -2.56 -0.81
CA PHE A 254 -14.28 -1.75 -1.19
C PHE A 254 -15.05 -2.38 -2.35
N PRO A 255 -16.34 -2.04 -2.51
CA PRO A 255 -17.14 -2.60 -3.59
C PRO A 255 -16.79 -1.94 -4.92
N LEU A 256 -16.64 -2.76 -5.95
CA LEU A 256 -16.64 -2.32 -7.34
C LEU A 256 -18.03 -1.78 -7.70
N SER A 257 -18.06 -0.84 -8.65
CA SER A 257 -19.26 -0.25 -9.24
C SER A 257 -19.17 -0.28 -10.77
N PRO A 258 -20.29 -0.14 -11.49
CA PRO A 258 -20.29 -0.10 -12.96
C PRO A 258 -19.37 0.97 -13.56
N GLU A 259 -19.17 2.09 -12.86
CA GLU A 259 -18.32 3.21 -13.32
C GLU A 259 -16.84 3.05 -12.97
N PHE A 260 -16.50 2.08 -12.11
CA PHE A 260 -15.20 2.06 -11.43
C PHE A 260 -14.01 1.99 -12.39
N PHE A 261 -14.03 1.07 -13.35
CA PHE A 261 -12.92 0.90 -14.29
C PHE A 261 -12.84 2.07 -15.27
N ALA A 262 -13.96 2.60 -15.76
CA ALA A 262 -13.97 3.76 -16.66
C ALA A 262 -13.36 5.01 -16.00
N GLY A 263 -13.52 5.15 -14.68
CA GLY A 263 -12.94 6.25 -13.94
C GLY A 263 -11.42 6.14 -13.73
N ARG A 264 -10.82 4.96 -13.89
CA ARG A 264 -9.43 4.72 -13.43
C ARG A 264 -8.51 4.16 -14.51
N VAL A 265 -9.07 3.38 -15.44
CA VAL A 265 -8.33 2.75 -16.52
C VAL A 265 -8.45 3.60 -17.79
N PRO A 266 -7.35 4.21 -18.25
CA PRO A 266 -7.35 5.00 -19.48
C PRO A 266 -7.79 4.16 -20.68
N GLY A 267 -8.67 4.71 -21.51
CA GLY A 267 -9.20 4.03 -22.69
C GLY A 267 -10.40 3.13 -22.43
N LEU A 268 -10.82 2.90 -21.17
CA LEU A 268 -12.10 2.25 -20.90
C LEU A 268 -13.22 3.28 -20.75
N ASP A 269 -14.26 3.15 -21.58
CA ASP A 269 -15.47 3.95 -21.43
C ASP A 269 -16.46 3.34 -20.42
N LEU A 270 -17.48 4.14 -20.07
CA LEU A 270 -18.52 3.74 -19.12
C LEU A 270 -19.30 2.49 -19.56
N THR A 271 -19.51 2.32 -20.87
CA THR A 271 -20.25 1.18 -21.43
C THR A 271 -19.48 -0.11 -21.23
N VAL A 272 -18.18 -0.10 -21.53
CA VAL A 272 -17.29 -1.25 -21.35
C VAL A 272 -17.15 -1.57 -19.86
N SER A 273 -16.95 -0.55 -19.01
CA SER A 273 -16.86 -0.71 -17.56
C SER A 273 -18.12 -1.35 -16.96
N ALA A 274 -19.32 -0.90 -17.35
CA ALA A 274 -20.58 -1.47 -16.89
C ALA A 274 -20.72 -2.95 -17.30
N LYS A 275 -20.38 -3.29 -18.56
CA LYS A 275 -20.41 -4.68 -19.05
C LYS A 275 -19.39 -5.58 -18.34
N LEU A 276 -18.20 -5.06 -18.00
CA LEU A 276 -17.23 -5.79 -17.19
C LEU A 276 -17.78 -6.11 -15.81
N PHE A 277 -18.39 -5.12 -15.15
CA PHE A 277 -19.00 -5.30 -13.83
C PHE A 277 -20.12 -6.34 -13.85
N GLU A 278 -21.02 -6.28 -14.83
CA GLU A 278 -22.09 -7.26 -15.03
C GLU A 278 -21.53 -8.68 -15.25
N LEU A 279 -20.50 -8.81 -16.10
CA LEU A 279 -19.84 -10.10 -16.32
C LEU A 279 -19.23 -10.64 -15.02
N PHE A 280 -18.55 -9.80 -14.25
CA PHE A 280 -17.92 -10.21 -12.99
C PHE A 280 -18.94 -10.66 -11.95
N GLN A 281 -20.08 -9.99 -11.84
CA GLN A 281 -21.19 -10.45 -11.00
C GLN A 281 -21.79 -11.76 -11.50
N LYS A 282 -22.09 -11.87 -12.80
CA LYS A 282 -22.64 -13.08 -13.44
C LYS A 282 -21.74 -14.30 -13.24
N LYS A 283 -20.43 -14.11 -13.30
CA LYS A 283 -19.44 -15.18 -13.05
C LYS A 283 -19.14 -15.42 -11.58
N GLY A 284 -19.68 -14.59 -10.68
CA GLY A 284 -19.47 -14.69 -9.24
C GLY A 284 -18.06 -14.32 -8.78
N PHE A 285 -17.30 -13.59 -9.58
CA PHE A 285 -16.01 -13.02 -9.15
C PHE A 285 -16.23 -11.89 -8.15
N VAL A 286 -17.32 -11.16 -8.36
CA VAL A 286 -17.83 -10.08 -7.51
C VAL A 286 -19.15 -10.54 -6.88
N ASP A 287 -19.37 -10.23 -5.60
CA ASP A 287 -20.61 -10.54 -4.91
C ASP A 287 -21.76 -9.56 -5.27
N LYS A 288 -22.97 -9.82 -4.76
CA LYS A 288 -24.15 -8.96 -5.06
C LYS A 288 -23.99 -7.53 -4.55
N ARG A 289 -23.05 -7.27 -3.63
CA ARG A 289 -22.78 -5.96 -3.04
C ARG A 289 -21.59 -5.27 -3.71
N GLY A 290 -20.97 -5.89 -4.72
CA GLY A 290 -19.82 -5.33 -5.43
C GLY A 290 -18.45 -5.74 -4.87
N PHE A 291 -18.38 -6.55 -3.81
CA PHE A 291 -17.09 -6.93 -3.23
C PHE A 291 -16.43 -8.09 -3.98
N MET A 292 -15.11 -8.01 -4.13
CA MET A 292 -14.30 -9.09 -4.66
C MET A 292 -14.36 -10.32 -3.74
N ARG A 293 -14.66 -11.49 -4.30
CA ARG A 293 -14.71 -12.73 -3.50
C ARG A 293 -13.35 -13.35 -3.21
N LYS A 294 -12.39 -13.11 -4.10
CA LYS A 294 -10.99 -13.53 -4.00
C LYS A 294 -10.11 -12.46 -4.65
N ASP A 295 -8.82 -12.55 -4.37
CA ASP A 295 -7.79 -11.77 -5.04
C ASP A 295 -7.91 -11.90 -6.58
N GLY A 296 -7.80 -10.79 -7.31
CA GLY A 296 -7.90 -10.76 -8.77
C GLY A 296 -6.84 -11.63 -9.46
N ARG A 297 -5.67 -11.81 -8.84
CA ARG A 297 -4.60 -12.73 -9.30
C ARG A 297 -4.98 -14.21 -9.14
N ALA A 298 -5.84 -14.53 -8.17
CA ALA A 298 -6.25 -15.89 -7.86
C ALA A 298 -7.46 -16.38 -8.67
N ILE A 299 -8.04 -15.52 -9.50
CA ILE A 299 -9.24 -15.80 -10.30
C ILE A 299 -8.87 -15.79 -11.80
N ARG A 300 -9.38 -16.75 -12.58
CA ARG A 300 -9.23 -16.78 -14.04
C ARG A 300 -10.30 -15.95 -14.75
N TRP A 301 -10.43 -14.67 -14.39
CA TRP A 301 -11.44 -13.76 -14.95
C TRP A 301 -11.09 -13.32 -16.38
N ASP A 302 -9.80 -13.28 -16.72
CA ASP A 302 -9.28 -12.93 -18.05
C ASP A 302 -9.81 -13.87 -19.15
N VAL A 303 -9.98 -15.16 -18.83
CA VAL A 303 -10.57 -16.16 -19.74
C VAL A 303 -12.02 -15.82 -20.06
N ALA A 304 -12.80 -15.37 -19.07
CA ALA A 304 -14.19 -14.99 -19.27
C ALA A 304 -14.30 -13.76 -20.18
N ILE A 305 -13.42 -12.77 -19.98
CA ILE A 305 -13.36 -11.58 -20.85
C ILE A 305 -12.95 -11.95 -22.27
N LYS A 306 -11.87 -12.73 -22.43
CA LYS A 306 -11.38 -13.15 -23.76
C LYS A 306 -12.45 -13.93 -24.54
N LYS A 307 -13.39 -14.57 -23.85
CA LYS A 307 -14.51 -15.30 -24.46
C LYS A 307 -15.73 -14.42 -24.74
N GLU A 308 -16.12 -13.55 -23.81
CA GLU A 308 -17.42 -12.83 -23.87
C GLU A 308 -17.30 -11.36 -24.29
N LEU A 309 -16.15 -10.72 -24.06
CA LEU A 309 -15.97 -9.27 -24.25
C LEU A 309 -14.71 -8.89 -25.05
N LYS A 310 -14.06 -9.85 -25.73
CA LYS A 310 -12.83 -9.59 -26.50
C LYS A 310 -12.99 -8.48 -27.54
N SER A 311 -14.14 -8.40 -28.21
CA SER A 311 -14.44 -7.37 -29.22
C SER A 311 -14.73 -6.00 -28.61
N LEU A 312 -14.92 -5.91 -27.29
CA LEU A 312 -15.26 -4.67 -26.58
C LEU A 312 -14.05 -4.03 -25.90
N LEU A 313 -12.98 -4.80 -25.65
CA LEU A 313 -11.73 -4.21 -25.17
C LEU A 313 -11.01 -3.53 -26.33
N PRO A 314 -10.67 -2.24 -26.21
CA PRO A 314 -9.93 -1.53 -27.25
C PRO A 314 -8.49 -2.08 -27.38
N ASP A 315 -7.93 -2.59 -26.29
CA ASP A 315 -6.62 -3.25 -26.25
C ASP A 315 -6.61 -4.36 -25.19
N ILE A 316 -6.00 -5.50 -25.53
CA ILE A 316 -5.79 -6.64 -24.64
C ILE A 316 -4.80 -6.31 -23.51
N SER A 317 -3.93 -5.32 -23.70
CA SER A 317 -2.99 -4.85 -22.68
C SER A 317 -3.69 -4.31 -21.42
N LEU A 318 -4.94 -3.85 -21.56
CA LEU A 318 -5.78 -3.36 -20.47
C LEU A 318 -6.16 -4.44 -19.45
N LEU A 319 -5.95 -5.72 -19.77
CA LEU A 319 -6.14 -6.79 -18.78
C LEU A 319 -5.24 -6.60 -17.55
N LYS A 320 -4.01 -6.11 -17.71
CA LYS A 320 -3.14 -5.84 -16.54
C LYS A 320 -3.73 -4.72 -15.66
N HIS A 321 -4.31 -3.69 -16.29
CA HIS A 321 -4.91 -2.54 -15.61
C HIS A 321 -6.17 -2.94 -14.84
N ILE A 322 -7.05 -3.74 -15.47
CA ILE A 322 -8.25 -4.26 -14.80
C ILE A 322 -7.84 -5.20 -13.64
N GLN A 323 -6.81 -6.02 -13.81
CA GLN A 323 -6.35 -6.91 -12.74
C GLN A 323 -5.90 -6.16 -11.50
N GLU A 324 -5.10 -5.12 -11.68
CA GLU A 324 -4.60 -4.28 -10.59
C GLU A 324 -5.76 -3.67 -9.80
N GLU A 325 -6.72 -3.06 -10.50
CA GLU A 325 -7.92 -2.48 -9.91
C GLU A 325 -8.79 -3.50 -9.16
N MET A 326 -8.84 -4.75 -9.64
CA MET A 326 -9.49 -5.86 -8.93
C MET A 326 -8.72 -6.29 -7.68
N ASN A 327 -7.39 -6.32 -7.71
CA ASN A 327 -6.57 -6.65 -6.53
C ASN A 327 -6.71 -5.56 -5.47
N LEU A 328 -6.69 -4.30 -5.90
CA LEU A 328 -6.91 -3.13 -5.05
C LEU A 328 -8.27 -3.22 -4.35
N ALA A 329 -9.35 -3.50 -5.10
CA ALA A 329 -10.70 -3.63 -4.52
C ALA A 329 -10.82 -4.79 -3.52
N TYR A 330 -10.08 -5.89 -3.73
CA TYR A 330 -10.00 -6.99 -2.76
C TYR A 330 -9.24 -6.59 -1.49
N GLY A 331 -8.40 -5.56 -1.55
CA GLY A 331 -7.66 -5.03 -0.41
C GLY A 331 -6.62 -6.01 0.10
N TYR A 332 -5.80 -6.61 -0.78
CA TYR A 332 -4.67 -7.46 -0.40
C TYR A 332 -3.42 -7.16 -1.24
N HIS A 333 -2.36 -6.68 -0.59
CA HIS A 333 -1.02 -6.53 -1.18
C HIS A 333 -1.01 -5.93 -2.61
N GLU A 334 -1.61 -4.75 -2.76
CA GLU A 334 -1.61 -3.97 -4.00
C GLU A 334 -1.22 -2.51 -3.74
N MET A 335 -0.56 -1.88 -4.71
CA MET A 335 -0.26 -0.43 -4.67
C MET A 335 -1.56 0.37 -4.65
N THR A 336 -1.54 1.60 -4.14
CA THR A 336 -2.76 2.41 -4.14
C THR A 336 -2.53 3.91 -4.18
N SER A 337 -3.30 4.56 -5.03
CA SER A 337 -3.48 5.99 -5.18
C SER A 337 -4.71 6.52 -4.43
N LEU A 338 -5.55 5.64 -3.87
CA LEU A 338 -6.80 6.05 -3.19
C LEU A 338 -6.55 6.92 -1.95
N GLN A 339 -5.40 6.72 -1.29
CA GLN A 339 -4.97 7.50 -0.13
C GLN A 339 -3.94 8.59 -0.49
N SER A 340 -3.87 8.99 -1.77
CA SER A 340 -2.91 10.00 -2.25
C SER A 340 -3.00 11.30 -1.45
N GLU A 341 -4.21 11.78 -1.12
CA GLU A 341 -4.38 12.99 -0.31
C GLU A 341 -3.61 12.90 1.02
N GLN A 342 -3.74 11.79 1.74
CA GLN A 342 -3.07 11.57 3.02
C GLN A 342 -1.56 11.38 2.86
N ILE A 343 -1.14 10.63 1.83
CA ILE A 343 0.26 10.40 1.50
C ILE A 343 0.99 11.70 1.18
N PHE A 344 0.41 12.55 0.33
CA PHE A 344 1.05 13.81 -0.04
C PHE A 344 0.98 14.85 1.08
N ASN A 345 -0.06 14.82 1.91
CA ASN A 345 -0.09 15.64 3.12
C ASN A 345 1.03 15.25 4.10
N TRP A 346 1.33 13.94 4.23
CA TRP A 346 2.47 13.46 5.01
C TRP A 346 3.79 13.98 4.46
N PHE A 347 4.00 13.90 3.15
CA PHE A 347 5.21 14.47 2.55
C PHE A 347 5.33 15.97 2.82
N GLU A 348 4.23 16.71 2.60
CA GLU A 348 4.17 18.16 2.78
C GLU A 348 4.45 18.61 4.22
N SER A 349 3.96 17.87 5.22
CA SER A 349 4.23 18.18 6.63
C SER A 349 5.70 17.98 7.03
N HIS A 350 6.49 17.32 6.19
CA HIS A 350 7.89 16.98 6.43
C HIS A 350 8.86 17.65 5.46
N LEU A 351 8.44 18.65 4.67
CA LEU A 351 9.32 19.34 3.70
C LEU A 351 10.31 20.33 4.33
N SER A 352 10.33 20.47 5.66
CA SER A 352 11.29 21.36 6.32
C SER A 352 12.73 20.94 5.99
N LYS A 353 13.52 21.89 5.46
CA LYS A 353 14.95 21.69 5.21
C LYS A 353 15.62 21.28 6.52
N GLN A 354 16.18 20.07 6.57
CA GLN A 354 17.17 19.78 7.58
C GLN A 354 18.39 20.62 7.23
N VAL A 355 18.59 21.69 7.99
CA VAL A 355 19.84 22.43 7.99
C VAL A 355 20.90 21.44 8.47
N ILE A 356 21.84 21.10 7.57
CA ILE A 356 23.00 20.25 7.86
C ILE A 356 23.88 20.96 8.90
#